data_AF-A0A166SUT2-F1
#
_entry.id   AF-A0A166SUT2-F1
#
_cell.length_a   1.000
_cell.length_b   1.000
_cell.length_c   1.000
_cell.angle_alpha   90.00
_cell.angle_beta   90.00
_cell.angle_gamma   90.00
#
_symmetry.space_group_name_H-M   'P 1'
#
loop_
_entity.id
_entity.type
_entity.pdbx_description
1 polymer ?
#
loop_
_entity_poly.entity_id
_entity_poly.type
_entity_poly.pdbx_seq_one_letter_code
_entity_poly.pdbx_strand_id
1 'polypeptide(L)'
;ELQPEDYIFPHISTNGIADPTRPLTIDTVQRWLTEFSYAAGLKVRYTTHCFRRGGAQYRFMFAPIGKRWSLMVIRWWGGWSEGESVS
;
A
#
# COMPACT_ATOMS: atom_id res chain seq x y z
N GLU A 1 -15.14 6.37 -20.06
CA GLU A 1 -13.90 5.54 -20.07
C GLU A 1 -12.75 6.40 -19.56
N LEU A 2 -11.75 5.81 -18.89
CA LEU A 2 -10.58 6.55 -18.42
C LEU A 2 -9.69 6.96 -19.60
N GLN A 3 -9.21 8.20 -19.58
CA GLN A 3 -8.21 8.70 -20.52
C GLN A 3 -6.79 8.28 -20.07
N PRO A 4 -5.78 8.29 -20.97
CA PRO A 4 -4.42 7.89 -20.62
C PRO A 4 -3.79 8.68 -19.46
N GLU A 5 -4.20 9.93 -19.27
CA GLU A 5 -3.70 10.86 -18.26
C GLU A 5 -4.47 10.81 -16.94
N ASP A 6 -5.60 10.09 -16.92
CA ASP A 6 -6.44 9.97 -15.75
C ASP A 6 -5.77 9.12 -14.66
N TYR A 7 -5.99 9.51 -13.40
CA TYR A 7 -5.51 8.76 -12.25
C TYR A 7 -6.38 7.53 -11.98
N ILE A 8 -5.74 6.35 -11.89
CA ILE A 8 -6.39 5.08 -11.50
C ILE A 8 -7.00 5.16 -10.11
N PHE A 9 -6.35 5.90 -9.19
CA PHE A 9 -6.86 6.21 -7.86
C PHE A 9 -7.24 7.69 -7.80
N PRO A 10 -8.48 8.03 -8.21
CA PRO A 10 -8.90 9.41 -8.31
C PRO A 10 -9.27 10.01 -6.96
N HIS A 11 -9.30 11.33 -6.90
CA HIS A 11 -9.91 12.05 -5.80
C HIS A 11 -11.42 11.73 -5.76
N ILE A 12 -11.92 11.33 -4.59
CA ILE A 12 -13.35 11.13 -4.35
C ILE A 12 -13.87 12.35 -3.59
N SER A 13 -14.79 13.10 -4.20
CA SER A 13 -15.46 14.22 -3.54
C SER A 13 -16.36 13.76 -2.39
N THR A 14 -16.75 14.68 -1.52
CA THR A 14 -17.68 14.40 -0.40
C THR A 14 -19.02 13.81 -0.83
N ASN A 15 -19.42 14.08 -2.07
CA ASN A 15 -20.67 13.57 -2.65
C ASN A 15 -20.49 12.19 -3.32
N GLY A 16 -19.32 11.57 -3.18
CA GLY A 16 -19.02 10.26 -3.75
C GLY A 16 -18.65 10.27 -5.23
N ILE A 17 -18.58 11.45 -5.87
CA ILE A 17 -18.19 11.57 -7.28
C ILE A 17 -16.66 11.49 -7.38
N ALA A 18 -16.18 10.60 -8.24
CA ALA A 18 -14.77 10.46 -8.59
C ALA A 18 -14.35 11.51 -9.62
N ASP A 19 -13.26 12.21 -9.36
CA ASP A 19 -12.60 13.13 -10.29
C ASP A 19 -11.30 12.49 -10.79
N PRO A 20 -11.30 11.92 -12.01
CA PRO A 20 -10.16 11.20 -12.56
C PRO A 20 -8.96 12.11 -12.89
N THR A 21 -9.17 13.42 -12.98
CA THR A 21 -8.10 14.39 -13.29
C THR A 21 -7.25 14.77 -12.08
N ARG A 22 -7.66 14.33 -10.88
CA ARG A 22 -7.00 14.64 -9.62
C ARG A 22 -6.60 13.37 -8.87
N PRO A 23 -5.39 13.29 -8.32
CA PRO A 23 -4.97 12.11 -7.60
C PRO A 23 -5.60 12.04 -6.21
N LEU A 24 -5.83 10.82 -5.73
CA LEU A 24 -6.07 10.55 -4.33
C LEU A 24 -4.87 11.00 -3.48
N THR A 25 -5.12 11.67 -2.36
CA THR A 25 -4.05 12.15 -1.48
C THR A 25 -3.61 11.09 -0.48
N ILE A 26 -2.34 11.15 -0.06
CA ILE A 26 -1.79 10.27 0.98
C ILE A 26 -2.55 10.41 2.31
N ASP A 27 -3.01 11.62 2.65
CA ASP A 27 -3.80 11.87 3.85
C ASP A 27 -5.16 11.17 3.80
N THR A 28 -5.78 11.14 2.61
CA THR A 28 -7.04 10.43 2.40
C THR A 28 -6.85 8.93 2.62
N VAL A 29 -5.78 8.36 2.04
CA VAL A 29 -5.42 6.95 2.25
C VAL A 29 -5.18 6.68 3.74
N GLN A 30 -4.42 7.53 4.43
CA GLN A 30 -4.11 7.33 5.84
C GLN A 30 -5.35 7.44 6.74
N ARG A 31 -6.29 8.33 6.40
CA ARG A 31 -7.59 8.42 7.07
C ARG A 31 -8.40 7.14 6.88
N TRP A 32 -8.56 6.67 5.65
CA TRP A 32 -9.27 5.41 5.37
C TRP A 32 -8.63 4.20 6.06
N LEU A 33 -7.29 4.10 6.07
CA LEU A 33 -6.60 3.05 6.81
C LEU A 33 -6.94 3.07 8.30
N THR A 34 -7.04 4.27 8.88
CA THR A 34 -7.42 4.42 10.30
C THR A 34 -8.86 3.97 10.52
N GLU A 35 -9.80 4.43 9.69
CA GLU A 35 -11.21 4.05 9.76
C GLU A 35 -11.41 2.53 9.61
N PHE A 36 -10.82 1.92 8.58
CA PHE A 36 -10.97 0.49 8.31
C PHE A 36 -10.27 -0.39 9.34
N SER A 37 -9.08 -0.03 9.80
CA SER A 37 -8.39 -0.80 10.85
C SER A 37 -9.15 -0.77 12.17
N TYR A 38 -9.69 0.40 12.55
CA TYR A 38 -10.54 0.54 13.73
C TYR A 38 -11.81 -0.30 13.60
N ALA A 39 -12.51 -0.20 12.46
CA ALA A 39 -13.72 -0.98 12.20
C ALA A 39 -13.46 -2.50 12.20
N ALA A 40 -12.26 -2.94 11.81
CA ALA A 40 -11.82 -4.33 11.88
C ALA A 40 -11.41 -4.78 13.30
N GLY A 41 -11.53 -3.93 14.31
CA GLY A 41 -11.17 -4.24 15.70
C GLY A 41 -9.66 -4.21 15.98
N LEU A 42 -8.85 -3.65 15.08
CA LEU A 42 -7.42 -3.53 15.28
C LEU A 42 -7.11 -2.37 16.25
N LYS A 43 -6.30 -2.65 17.27
CA LYS A 43 -6.03 -1.72 18.37
C LYS A 43 -4.87 -0.76 18.12
N VAL A 44 -4.15 -0.94 17.03
CA VAL A 44 -2.92 -0.18 16.71
C VAL A 44 -3.17 0.67 15.47
N ARG A 45 -2.57 1.87 15.44
CA ARG A 45 -2.58 2.72 14.25
C ARG A 45 -1.70 2.13 13.16
N TYR A 46 -2.29 1.80 12.02
CA TYR A 46 -1.56 1.37 10.83
C TYR A 46 -1.31 2.54 9.88
N THR A 47 -0.14 2.55 9.26
CA THR A 47 0.20 3.48 8.19
C THR A 47 0.42 2.74 6.88
N THR A 48 0.47 3.49 5.77
CA THR A 48 0.85 2.94 4.46
C THR A 48 2.18 2.15 4.53
N HIS A 49 3.15 2.66 5.29
CA HIS A 49 4.43 2.00 5.50
C HIS A 49 4.31 0.67 6.27
N CYS A 50 3.36 0.55 7.21
CA CYS A 50 3.10 -0.73 7.89
C CYS A 50 2.65 -1.82 6.92
N PHE A 51 1.76 -1.49 5.98
CA PHE A 51 1.31 -2.46 4.96
C PHE A 51 2.43 -2.84 3.99
N ARG A 52 3.29 -1.90 3.60
CA ARG A 52 4.48 -2.21 2.78
C ARG A 52 5.42 -3.20 3.48
N ARG A 53 5.73 -2.95 4.76
CA ARG A 53 6.57 -3.85 5.58
C ARG A 53 5.91 -5.21 5.81
N GLY A 54 4.63 -5.22 6.18
CA GLY A 54 3.88 -6.45 6.40
C GLY A 54 3.75 -7.30 5.14
N GLY A 55 3.56 -6.68 3.97
CA GLY A 55 3.56 -7.36 2.68
C GLY A 55 4.90 -8.02 2.35
N ALA A 56 6.01 -7.29 2.57
CA ALA A 56 7.35 -7.85 2.41
C ALA A 56 7.62 -9.03 3.36
N GLN A 57 7.29 -8.87 4.64
CA GLN A 57 7.41 -9.94 5.64
C GLN A 57 6.55 -11.16 5.27
N TYR A 58 5.30 -10.94 4.83
CA TYR A 58 4.43 -12.01 4.40
C TYR A 58 5.02 -12.77 3.22
N ARG A 59 5.39 -12.06 2.15
CA ARG A 59 5.95 -12.69 0.96
C ARG A 59 7.29 -13.39 1.22
N PHE A 60 8.11 -12.91 2.13
CA PHE A 60 9.39 -13.54 2.45
C PHE A 60 9.23 -14.73 3.43
N MET A 61 8.46 -14.57 4.50
CA MET A 61 8.45 -15.49 5.64
C MET A 61 7.17 -16.31 5.76
N PHE A 62 6.00 -15.69 5.58
CA PHE A 62 4.73 -16.28 6.02
C PHE A 62 3.90 -16.90 4.90
N ALA A 63 4.15 -16.53 3.64
CA ALA A 63 3.47 -17.14 2.51
C ALA A 63 3.76 -18.66 2.45
N PRO A 64 2.84 -19.47 1.89
CA PRO A 64 3.07 -20.89 1.69
C PRO A 64 4.38 -21.16 0.93
N ILE A 65 5.02 -22.29 1.23
CA ILE A 65 6.22 -22.73 0.49
C ILE A 65 5.87 -22.81 -1.01
N GLY A 66 6.76 -22.28 -1.86
CA GLY A 66 6.52 -22.09 -3.30
C GLY A 66 5.82 -20.78 -3.68
N LYS A 67 5.19 -20.06 -2.73
CA LYS A 67 4.65 -18.70 -2.92
C LYS A 67 5.50 -17.61 -2.25
N ARG A 68 6.54 -18.03 -1.52
CA ARG A 68 7.52 -17.13 -0.92
C ARG A 68 8.40 -16.50 -1.99
N TRP A 69 8.78 -15.26 -1.77
CA TRP A 69 9.70 -14.53 -2.63
C TRP A 69 11.10 -14.59 -2.06
N SER A 70 12.11 -14.66 -2.94
CA SER A 70 13.49 -14.53 -2.52
C SER A 70 13.75 -13.10 -2.04
N LEU A 71 14.83 -12.92 -1.27
CA LEU A 71 15.23 -11.59 -0.79
C LEU A 71 15.45 -10.62 -1.96
N MET A 72 15.99 -11.10 -3.08
CA MET A 72 16.17 -10.31 -4.30
C MET A 72 14.84 -9.75 -4.83
N VAL A 73 13.80 -10.59 -4.92
CA VAL A 73 12.48 -10.17 -5.39
C VAL A 73 11.83 -9.18 -4.42
N ILE A 74 12.01 -9.38 -3.10
CA ILE A 74 11.49 -8.46 -2.08
C ILE A 74 12.16 -7.09 -2.17
N ARG A 75 13.48 -7.05 -2.37
CA ARG A 75 14.25 -5.80 -2.55
C ARG A 75 13.77 -5.03 -3.77
N TRP A 76 13.63 -5.72 -4.90
CA TRP A 76 13.10 -5.13 -6.13
C TRP A 76 11.66 -4.62 -5.95
N TRP A 77 10.76 -5.43 -5.40
CA TRP A 77 9.37 -5.05 -5.16
C TRP A 77 9.22 -3.90 -4.15
N GLY A 78 10.06 -3.89 -3.12
CA GLY A 78 10.06 -2.86 -2.08
C GLY A 78 10.72 -1.55 -2.50
N GLY A 79 11.37 -1.50 -3.68
CA GLY A 79 12.09 -0.34 -4.19
C GLY A 79 13.34 -0.01 -3.39
N TRP A 80 14.05 -1.02 -2.88
CA TRP A 80 15.26 -0.81 -2.10
C TRP A 80 16.41 -0.37 -3.02
N SER A 81 17.22 0.58 -2.56
CA SER A 81 18.36 1.07 -3.33
C SER A 81 19.53 0.09 -3.24
N GLU A 82 20.39 0.07 -4.26
CA GLU A 82 21.66 -0.65 -4.20
C GLU A 82 22.50 -0.12 -3.02
N GLY A 83 22.88 -1.02 -2.11
CA GLY A 83 23.66 -0.67 -0.91
C GLY A 83 22.86 -0.55 0.40
N GLU A 84 21.52 -0.63 0.37
CA GLU A 84 20.74 -0.80 1.60
C GLU A 84 20.97 -2.22 2.15
N SER A 85 21.79 -2.33 3.20
CA SER A 85 21.97 -3.57 3.94
C SER A 85 20.85 -3.76 4.95
N VAL A 86 20.38 -5.01 5.08
CA VAL A 86 19.69 -5.44 6.29
C VAL A 86 20.80 -5.91 7.20
N SER A 87 21.09 -5.14 8.25
CA SER A 87 21.97 -5.58 9.33
C SER A 87 21.38 -6.76 10.08
#